data_AF-A0AAD9ZKG4-F1
#
_entry.id   AF-A0AAD9ZKG4-F1
#
_cell.length_a   1.000
_cell.length_b   1.000
_cell.length_c   1.000
_cell.angle_alpha   90.00
_cell.angle_beta   90.00
_cell.angle_gamma   90.00
#
_symmetry.space_group_name_H-M   'P 1'
#
loop_
_entity.id
_entity.type
_entity.pdbx_description
1 polymer ?
#
loop_
_entity_poly.entity_id
_entity_poly.type
_entity_poly.pdbx_seq_one_letter_code
_entity_poly.pdbx_strand_id
1 'polypeptide(L)'
;MENPIFKIGMEFGSADVFRKVIRAHAMKHKRNIKFQKNDTNRVKAVCKDQSCNWFVFASWLGDHKTFKIKSLVDAHTCAMNFKNTFVNSKMIVDKYLGQWRENPEWNFAGMSQQLKTDTNIDASIWQYYRARTKAKQLIQGSIKDQYSKLWEYCAKVKRMNPRSSVIMKCSSEDGDETPKFKRLYICLDALKK
;
A
#
# COMPACT_ATOMS: atom_id res chain seq x y z
N MET A 1 -13.79 -9.21 8.13
CA MET A 1 -14.42 -10.18 7.21
C MET A 1 -14.19 -11.56 7.75
N GLU A 2 -15.26 -12.15 8.27
CA GLU A 2 -15.32 -13.53 8.77
C GLU A 2 -14.97 -14.52 7.65
N ASN A 3 -14.53 -15.71 8.05
CA ASN A 3 -13.89 -16.74 7.24
C ASN A 3 -14.54 -17.00 5.87
N PRO A 4 -14.04 -16.42 4.75
CA PRO A 4 -14.66 -16.70 3.46
C PRO A 4 -14.20 -18.09 3.01
N ILE A 5 -15.07 -19.08 3.24
CA ILE A 5 -14.97 -20.40 2.62
C ILE A 5 -15.27 -20.21 1.14
N PHE A 6 -14.33 -20.56 0.27
CA PHE A 6 -14.56 -20.46 -1.16
C PHE A 6 -15.60 -21.50 -1.58
N LYS A 7 -16.56 -21.09 -2.38
CA LYS A 7 -17.53 -21.98 -3.02
C LYS A 7 -17.62 -21.66 -4.50
N ILE A 8 -17.80 -22.70 -5.31
CA ILE A 8 -18.11 -22.51 -6.73
C ILE A 8 -19.40 -21.69 -6.82
N GLY A 9 -19.38 -20.69 -7.68
CA GLY A 9 -20.49 -19.77 -7.88
C GLY A 9 -20.51 -18.55 -6.96
N MET A 10 -19.56 -18.37 -6.03
CA MET A 10 -19.42 -17.10 -5.31
C MET A 10 -19.11 -15.95 -6.28
N GLU A 11 -19.70 -14.80 -5.99
CA GLU A 11 -19.66 -13.61 -6.83
C GLU A 11 -18.96 -12.45 -6.11
N PHE A 12 -18.25 -11.65 -6.89
CA PHE A 12 -17.50 -10.48 -6.43
C PHE A 12 -17.80 -9.32 -7.37
N GLY A 13 -17.87 -8.11 -6.80
CA GLY A 13 -18.08 -6.89 -7.60
C GLY A 13 -16.87 -6.52 -8.48
N SER A 14 -15.68 -7.08 -8.21
CA SER A 14 -14.51 -6.90 -9.07
C SER A 14 -13.42 -7.95 -8.85
N ALA A 15 -12.54 -8.08 -9.85
CA ALA A 15 -11.33 -8.89 -9.73
C ALA A 15 -10.40 -8.41 -8.58
N ASP A 16 -10.40 -7.11 -8.26
CA ASP A 16 -9.58 -6.58 -7.16
C ASP A 16 -10.09 -6.97 -5.79
N VAL A 17 -11.41 -6.97 -5.60
CA VAL A 17 -12.03 -7.50 -4.38
C VAL A 17 -11.67 -8.99 -4.25
N PHE A 18 -11.79 -9.76 -5.33
CA PHE A 18 -11.41 -11.17 -5.30
C PHE A 18 -9.93 -11.41 -4.95
N ARG A 19 -9.00 -10.63 -5.53
CA ARG A 19 -7.57 -10.68 -5.17
C ARG A 19 -7.35 -10.37 -3.69
N LYS A 20 -8.06 -9.39 -3.12
CA LYS A 20 -7.98 -9.08 -1.68
C LYS A 20 -8.45 -10.25 -0.83
N VAL A 21 -9.56 -10.90 -1.20
CA VAL A 21 -10.09 -12.07 -0.51
C VAL A 21 -9.11 -13.24 -0.57
N ILE A 22 -8.49 -13.53 -1.72
CA ILE A 22 -7.44 -14.57 -1.83
C ILE A 22 -6.27 -14.28 -0.91
N ARG A 23 -5.77 -13.03 -0.87
CA ARG A 23 -4.67 -12.66 0.03
C ARG A 23 -5.04 -12.86 1.50
N ALA A 24 -6.25 -12.45 1.89
CA ALA A 24 -6.76 -12.64 3.23
C ALA A 24 -6.87 -14.13 3.60
N HIS A 25 -7.41 -14.96 2.69
CA HIS A 25 -7.49 -16.40 2.86
C HIS A 25 -6.09 -17.03 3.04
N ALA A 26 -5.15 -16.68 2.17
CA ALA A 26 -3.78 -17.17 2.25
C ALA A 26 -3.11 -16.84 3.60
N MET A 27 -3.32 -15.63 4.11
CA MET A 27 -2.77 -15.21 5.40
C MET A 27 -3.42 -15.95 6.56
N LYS A 28 -4.75 -16.03 6.56
CA LYS A 28 -5.52 -16.70 7.62
C LYS A 28 -5.22 -18.19 7.73
N HIS A 29 -5.18 -18.89 6.60
CA HIS A 29 -4.91 -20.34 6.56
C HIS A 29 -3.41 -20.68 6.53
N LYS A 30 -2.52 -19.67 6.59
CA LYS A 30 -1.06 -19.84 6.58
C LYS A 30 -0.62 -20.66 5.36
N ARG A 31 -1.16 -20.33 4.19
CA ARG A 31 -0.87 -21.00 2.92
C ARG A 31 -0.09 -20.06 2.01
N ASN A 32 0.96 -20.57 1.40
CA ASN A 32 1.73 -19.81 0.43
C ASN A 32 1.11 -19.97 -0.96
N ILE A 33 0.32 -18.98 -1.35
CA ILE A 33 -0.43 -18.97 -2.62
C ILE A 33 0.26 -18.02 -3.61
N LYS A 34 0.20 -18.35 -4.91
CA LYS A 34 0.59 -17.49 -6.02
C LYS A 34 -0.54 -17.31 -7.01
N PHE A 35 -0.56 -16.17 -7.68
CA PHE A 35 -1.44 -15.99 -8.83
C PHE A 35 -0.76 -16.59 -10.07
N GLN A 36 -1.32 -17.68 -10.60
CA GLN A 36 -0.85 -18.32 -11.84
C GLN A 36 -1.35 -17.57 -13.08
N LYS A 37 -2.59 -17.07 -13.03
CA LYS A 37 -3.17 -16.18 -14.05
C LYS A 37 -3.74 -14.97 -13.34
N ASN A 38 -3.41 -13.78 -13.82
CA ASN A 38 -3.87 -12.54 -13.19
C ASN A 38 -3.94 -11.43 -14.22
N ASP A 39 -5.05 -11.39 -14.95
CA ASP A 39 -5.34 -10.34 -15.92
C ASP A 39 -6.64 -9.62 -15.52
N THR A 40 -7.09 -8.67 -16.34
CA THR A 40 -8.32 -7.90 -16.08
C THR A 40 -9.58 -8.77 -16.14
N ASN A 41 -9.51 -9.91 -16.84
CA ASN A 41 -10.66 -10.75 -17.13
C ASN A 41 -10.80 -11.98 -16.23
N ARG A 42 -9.68 -12.48 -15.71
CA ARG A 42 -9.63 -13.71 -14.94
C ARG A 42 -8.48 -13.71 -13.94
N VAL A 43 -8.72 -14.44 -12.86
CA VAL A 43 -7.74 -14.67 -11.80
C VAL A 43 -7.74 -16.16 -11.47
N LYS A 44 -6.56 -16.79 -11.58
CA LYS A 44 -6.29 -18.13 -11.08
C LYS A 44 -5.23 -18.04 -9.99
N ALA A 45 -5.58 -18.44 -8.77
CA ALA A 45 -4.64 -18.61 -7.69
C ALA A 45 -4.41 -20.10 -7.42
N VAL A 46 -3.17 -20.46 -7.14
CA VAL A 46 -2.72 -21.83 -6.89
C VAL A 46 -1.82 -21.86 -5.66
N CYS A 47 -1.75 -23.00 -4.98
CA CYS A 47 -0.71 -23.20 -3.98
C CYS A 47 0.68 -23.14 -4.62
N LYS A 48 1.69 -22.66 -3.88
CA LYS A 48 3.09 -22.71 -4.35
C LYS A 48 3.72 -24.08 -4.19
N ASP A 49 3.24 -24.88 -3.24
CA ASP A 49 3.72 -26.23 -3.02
C ASP A 49 3.32 -27.11 -4.22
N GLN A 50 4.30 -27.78 -4.83
CA GLN A 50 4.10 -28.62 -6.01
C GLN A 50 3.25 -29.86 -5.70
N SER A 51 3.26 -30.33 -4.45
CA SER A 51 2.45 -31.45 -4.00
C SER A 51 0.98 -31.08 -3.73
N CYS A 52 0.65 -29.78 -3.84
CA CYS A 52 -0.66 -29.26 -3.50
C CYS A 52 -1.46 -28.82 -4.72
N ASN A 53 -2.59 -29.51 -4.93
CA ASN A 53 -3.51 -29.26 -6.03
C ASN A 53 -4.54 -28.15 -5.74
N TRP A 54 -4.42 -27.45 -4.61
CA TRP A 54 -5.33 -26.37 -4.28
C TRP A 54 -5.26 -25.26 -5.34
N PHE A 55 -6.42 -24.88 -5.85
CA PHE A 55 -6.56 -23.71 -6.70
C PHE A 55 -7.95 -23.13 -6.64
N VAL A 56 -8.04 -21.84 -6.94
CA VAL A 56 -9.31 -21.15 -7.19
C VAL A 56 -9.21 -20.37 -8.48
N PHE A 57 -10.25 -20.45 -9.31
CA PHE A 57 -10.34 -19.74 -10.57
C PHE A 57 -11.66 -18.97 -10.64
N ALA A 58 -11.53 -17.68 -10.91
CA ALA A 58 -12.65 -16.78 -11.13
C ALA A 58 -12.42 -15.92 -12.38
N SER A 59 -13.51 -15.54 -13.03
CA SER A 59 -13.50 -14.68 -14.21
C SER A 59 -14.81 -13.93 -14.34
N TRP A 60 -14.83 -12.90 -15.17
CA TRP A 60 -16.09 -12.25 -15.53
C TRP A 60 -17.07 -13.24 -16.18
N LEU A 61 -18.34 -13.03 -15.91
CA LEU A 61 -19.43 -13.54 -16.73
C LEU A 61 -19.49 -12.73 -18.04
N GLY A 62 -20.17 -13.25 -19.06
CA GLY A 62 -20.19 -12.64 -20.41
C GLY A 62 -20.74 -11.22 -20.45
N ASP A 63 -21.49 -10.82 -19.41
CA ASP A 63 -22.03 -9.48 -19.23
C ASP A 63 -21.05 -8.50 -18.53
N HIS A 64 -19.87 -8.97 -18.08
CA HIS A 64 -18.86 -8.20 -17.35
C HIS A 64 -19.39 -7.46 -16.11
N LYS A 65 -20.56 -7.85 -15.58
CA LYS A 65 -21.14 -7.25 -14.37
C LYS A 65 -20.71 -7.97 -13.11
N THR A 66 -20.44 -9.27 -13.24
CA THR A 66 -20.19 -10.14 -12.09
C THR A 66 -18.91 -10.95 -12.28
N PHE A 67 -18.02 -10.89 -11.28
CA PHE A 67 -16.80 -11.68 -11.24
C PHE A 67 -17.03 -12.93 -10.39
N LYS A 68 -17.05 -14.12 -11.00
CA LYS A 68 -17.55 -15.35 -10.37
C LYS A 68 -16.51 -16.45 -10.29
N ILE A 69 -16.48 -17.20 -9.18
CA ILE A 69 -15.68 -18.43 -9.06
C ILE A 69 -16.31 -19.52 -9.94
N LYS A 70 -15.57 -19.96 -10.96
CA LYS A 70 -16.01 -21.00 -11.91
C LYS A 70 -15.47 -22.38 -11.55
N SER A 71 -14.27 -22.46 -10.99
CA SER A 71 -13.67 -23.72 -10.57
C SER A 71 -12.81 -23.55 -9.33
N LEU A 72 -12.82 -24.59 -8.49
CA LEU A 72 -12.20 -24.58 -7.17
C LEU A 72 -11.81 -26.02 -6.80
N VAL A 73 -10.60 -26.18 -6.27
CA VAL A 73 -10.19 -27.31 -5.46
C VAL A 73 -9.78 -26.72 -4.12
N ASP A 74 -10.64 -26.87 -3.11
CA ASP A 74 -10.47 -26.21 -1.81
C ASP A 74 -9.64 -27.04 -0.81
N ALA A 75 -9.34 -28.30 -1.15
CA ALA A 75 -8.52 -29.15 -0.32
C ALA A 75 -7.03 -28.80 -0.45
N HIS A 76 -6.43 -28.33 0.65
CA HIS A 76 -4.98 -28.22 0.78
C HIS A 76 -4.38 -29.52 1.33
N THR A 77 -3.47 -30.12 0.58
CA THR A 77 -2.62 -31.26 1.02
C THR A 77 -1.29 -30.82 1.63
N CYS A 78 -0.91 -29.54 1.52
CA CYS A 78 0.35 -29.03 2.01
C CYS A 78 0.34 -28.67 3.50
N ALA A 79 1.53 -28.67 4.11
CA ALA A 79 1.75 -28.19 5.47
C ALA A 79 1.52 -26.66 5.57
N MET A 80 1.31 -26.18 6.81
CA MET A 80 1.22 -24.74 7.06
C MET A 80 2.57 -24.09 6.77
N ASN A 81 2.54 -22.92 6.13
CA ASN A 81 3.73 -22.16 5.77
C ASN A 81 3.64 -20.75 6.37
N PHE A 82 4.56 -20.47 7.29
CA PHE A 82 4.68 -19.18 7.97
C PHE A 82 5.37 -18.11 7.13
N LYS A 83 5.92 -18.48 5.95
CA LYS A 83 6.41 -17.53 4.94
C LYS A 83 5.33 -17.33 3.89
N ASN A 84 4.68 -16.17 3.93
CA ASN A 84 3.62 -15.82 2.99
C ASN A 84 4.05 -14.67 2.07
N THR A 85 4.04 -14.88 0.75
CA THR A 85 4.46 -13.84 -0.20
C THR A 85 3.49 -12.67 -0.34
N PHE A 86 2.29 -12.78 0.22
CA PHE A 86 1.35 -11.66 0.28
C PHE A 86 1.60 -10.73 1.46
N VAL A 87 2.39 -11.14 2.45
CA VAL A 87 2.89 -10.24 3.48
C VAL A 87 4.05 -9.46 2.90
N ASN A 88 3.75 -8.24 2.45
CA ASN A 88 4.71 -7.32 1.87
C ASN A 88 4.53 -5.92 2.47
N SER A 89 5.47 -5.02 2.19
CA SER A 89 5.43 -3.67 2.77
C SER A 89 4.15 -2.90 2.49
N LYS A 90 3.50 -3.14 1.33
CA LYS A 90 2.22 -2.48 1.01
C LYS A 90 1.10 -2.98 1.92
N MET A 91 0.98 -4.30 2.09
CA MET A 91 -0.04 -4.88 2.98
C MET A 91 0.14 -4.42 4.43
N ILE A 92 1.38 -4.37 4.92
CA ILE A 92 1.68 -3.88 6.28
C ILE A 92 1.23 -2.42 6.42
N VAL A 93 1.56 -1.57 5.45
CA VAL A 93 1.11 -0.16 5.43
C VAL A 93 -0.40 -0.06 5.41
N ASP A 94 -1.07 -0.74 4.47
CA ASP A 94 -2.53 -0.68 4.31
C ASP A 94 -3.27 -1.09 5.59
N LYS A 95 -2.71 -2.04 6.35
CA LYS A 95 -3.30 -2.52 7.61
C LYS A 95 -3.01 -1.61 8.79
N TYR A 96 -1.77 -1.09 8.88
CA TYR A 96 -1.28 -0.42 10.09
C TYR A 96 -1.09 1.10 9.95
N LEU A 97 -1.58 1.70 8.87
CA LEU A 97 -1.45 3.14 8.61
C LEU A 97 -2.03 3.99 9.75
N GLY A 98 -3.11 3.53 10.39
CA GLY A 98 -3.72 4.19 11.56
C GLY A 98 -2.76 4.26 12.75
N GLN A 99 -2.19 3.12 13.15
CA GLN A 99 -1.22 3.09 14.25
C GLN A 99 0.03 3.93 13.96
N TRP A 100 0.48 4.00 12.70
CA TRP A 100 1.59 4.89 12.34
C TRP A 100 1.27 6.37 12.43
N ARG A 101 -0.01 6.77 12.27
CA ARG A 101 -0.43 8.16 12.49
C ARG A 101 -0.39 8.53 13.96
N GLU A 102 -0.80 7.61 14.83
CA GLU A 102 -0.79 7.78 16.28
C GLU A 102 0.62 7.72 16.86
N ASN A 103 1.46 6.81 16.34
CA ASN A 103 2.84 6.62 16.76
C ASN A 103 3.80 6.59 15.55
N PRO A 104 4.29 7.76 15.08
CA PRO A 104 5.21 7.84 13.94
C PRO A 104 6.57 7.14 14.15
N GLU A 105 6.97 6.97 15.41
CA GLU A 105 8.23 6.33 15.82
C GLU A 105 8.02 4.90 16.35
N TRP A 106 6.92 4.25 15.94
CA TRP A 106 6.64 2.86 16.28
C TRP A 106 7.80 1.95 15.84
N ASN A 107 8.42 1.30 16.83
CA ASN A 107 9.61 0.49 16.63
C ASN A 107 9.29 -0.85 15.93
N PHE A 108 10.33 -1.44 15.33
CA PHE A 108 10.21 -2.71 14.61
C PHE A 108 9.74 -3.86 15.53
N ALA A 109 10.24 -3.93 16.76
CA ALA A 109 9.92 -5.03 17.68
C ALA A 109 8.41 -5.06 18.00
N GLY A 110 7.82 -3.91 18.34
CA GLY A 110 6.40 -3.77 18.63
C GLY A 110 5.55 -4.05 17.40
N MET A 111 5.93 -3.54 16.23
CA MET A 111 5.21 -3.81 14.99
C MET A 111 5.29 -5.28 14.57
N SER A 112 6.45 -5.91 14.74
CA SER A 112 6.63 -7.33 14.43
C SER A 112 5.80 -8.20 15.35
N GLN A 113 5.77 -7.88 16.65
CA GLN A 113 4.89 -8.54 17.60
C GLN A 113 3.42 -8.37 17.23
N GLN A 114 2.99 -7.17 16.85
CA GLN A 114 1.60 -6.93 16.43
C GLN A 114 1.23 -7.73 15.17
N LEU A 115 2.11 -7.75 14.15
CA LEU A 115 1.86 -8.53 12.94
C LEU A 115 1.75 -10.02 13.28
N LYS A 116 2.64 -10.53 14.13
CA LYS A 116 2.60 -11.92 14.62
C LYS A 116 1.31 -12.22 15.37
N THR A 117 0.89 -11.38 16.31
CA THR A 117 -0.36 -11.55 17.05
C THR A 117 -1.55 -11.60 16.11
N ASP A 118 -1.62 -10.70 15.13
CA ASP A 118 -2.81 -10.60 14.28
C ASP A 118 -2.87 -11.66 13.17
N THR A 119 -1.72 -12.11 12.67
CA THR A 119 -1.66 -12.94 11.43
C THR A 119 -0.91 -14.25 11.61
N ASN A 120 -0.20 -14.44 12.72
CA ASN A 120 0.72 -15.55 12.94
C ASN A 120 1.77 -15.71 11.82
N ILE A 121 2.10 -14.63 11.13
CA ILE A 121 3.11 -14.59 10.06
C ILE A 121 4.20 -13.61 10.47
N ASP A 122 5.45 -13.96 10.18
CA ASP A 122 6.59 -13.06 10.36
C ASP A 122 6.96 -12.39 9.03
N ALA A 123 7.37 -11.14 9.09
CA ALA A 123 7.91 -10.40 7.96
C ALA A 123 9.39 -10.09 8.20
N SER A 124 10.16 -9.96 7.13
CA SER A 124 11.58 -9.62 7.29
C SER A 124 11.74 -8.17 7.74
N ILE A 125 12.82 -7.89 8.47
CA ILE A 125 13.17 -6.54 8.91
C ILE A 125 13.16 -5.52 7.77
N TRP A 126 13.65 -5.92 6.58
CA TRP A 126 13.64 -5.08 5.37
C TRP A 126 12.24 -4.76 4.85
N GLN A 127 11.27 -5.68 5.00
CA GLN A 127 9.88 -5.40 4.63
C GLN A 127 9.27 -4.33 5.54
N TYR A 128 9.61 -4.35 6.82
CA TYR A 128 9.17 -3.34 7.77
C TYR A 128 9.83 -1.98 7.55
N TYR A 129 11.15 -1.93 7.28
CA TYR A 129 11.80 -0.68 6.90
C TYR A 129 11.13 -0.05 5.69
N ARG A 130 10.88 -0.84 4.63
CA ARG A 130 10.15 -0.36 3.45
C ARG A 130 8.71 0.06 3.77
N ALA A 131 8.03 -0.63 4.68
CA ALA A 131 6.70 -0.27 5.13
C ALA A 131 6.70 1.08 5.87
N ARG A 132 7.63 1.27 6.82
CA ARG A 132 7.79 2.52 7.57
C ARG A 132 8.06 3.70 6.65
N THR A 133 8.98 3.56 5.70
CA THR A 133 9.26 4.64 4.72
C THR A 133 8.00 5.01 3.92
N LYS A 134 7.24 4.02 3.45
CA LYS A 134 5.98 4.25 2.73
C LYS A 134 4.91 4.88 3.62
N ALA A 135 4.75 4.42 4.86
CA ALA A 135 3.80 4.99 5.81
C ALA A 135 4.12 6.47 6.09
N LYS A 136 5.41 6.81 6.32
CA LYS A 136 5.86 8.20 6.49
C LYS A 136 5.50 9.06 5.28
N GLN A 137 5.75 8.57 4.06
CA GLN A 137 5.37 9.27 2.83
C GLN A 137 3.85 9.49 2.69
N LEU A 138 3.02 8.51 3.07
CA LEU A 138 1.56 8.66 3.02
C LEU A 138 1.01 9.61 4.08
N ILE A 139 1.66 9.71 5.24
CA ILE A 139 1.22 10.56 6.35
C ILE A 139 1.68 12.00 6.14
N GLN A 140 2.96 12.20 5.82
CA GLN A 140 3.57 13.53 5.71
C GLN A 140 3.46 14.12 4.29
N GLY A 141 2.97 13.33 3.33
CA GLY A 141 3.01 13.65 1.91
C GLY A 141 4.37 13.32 1.29
N SER A 142 4.41 13.29 -0.04
CA SER A 142 5.70 13.18 -0.72
C SER A 142 6.48 14.49 -0.59
N ILE A 143 7.82 14.40 -0.72
CA ILE A 143 8.68 15.59 -0.80
C ILE A 143 8.17 16.54 -1.89
N LYS A 144 7.70 16.00 -3.02
CA LYS A 144 7.09 16.75 -4.12
C LYS A 144 5.85 17.54 -3.67
N ASP A 145 4.96 16.91 -2.89
CA ASP A 145 3.74 17.55 -2.37
C ASP A 145 4.04 18.61 -1.30
N GLN A 146 5.16 18.49 -0.59
CA GLN A 146 5.61 19.52 0.34
C GLN A 146 6.18 20.72 -0.41
N TYR A 147 6.99 20.50 -1.45
CA TYR A 147 7.53 21.57 -2.28
C TYR A 147 6.45 22.32 -3.07
N SER A 148 5.39 21.65 -3.54
CA SER A 148 4.28 22.32 -4.24
C SER A 148 3.58 23.37 -3.37
N LYS A 149 3.51 23.15 -2.05
CA LYS A 149 2.91 24.08 -1.08
C LYS A 149 3.75 25.33 -0.80
N LEU A 150 5.04 25.35 -1.17
CA LEU A 150 5.89 26.52 -0.91
C LEU A 150 5.41 27.77 -1.64
N TRP A 151 4.85 27.63 -2.85
CA TRP A 151 4.29 28.77 -3.60
C TRP A 151 3.14 29.43 -2.84
N GLU A 152 2.16 28.64 -2.41
CA GLU A 152 1.02 29.12 -1.62
C GLU A 152 1.47 29.71 -0.28
N TYR A 153 2.44 29.08 0.38
CA TYR A 153 3.03 29.60 1.61
C TYR A 153 3.69 30.96 1.40
N CYS A 154 4.54 31.11 0.37
CA CYS A 154 5.19 32.38 0.04
C CYS A 154 4.16 33.48 -0.28
N ALA A 155 3.12 33.15 -1.05
CA ALA A 155 2.04 34.08 -1.37
C ALA A 155 1.28 34.51 -0.11
N LYS A 156 1.01 33.57 0.81
CA LYS A 156 0.32 33.84 2.08
C LYS A 156 1.14 34.74 2.99
N VAL A 157 2.46 34.52 3.09
CA VAL A 157 3.36 35.40 3.87
C VAL A 157 3.34 36.82 3.31
N LYS A 158 3.47 36.99 1.99
CA LYS A 158 3.39 38.32 1.35
C LYS A 158 2.02 38.98 1.53
N ARG A 159 0.94 38.22 1.44
CA ARG A 159 -0.42 38.75 1.64
C ARG A 159 -0.63 39.26 3.06
N MET A 160 -0.17 38.51 4.07
CA MET A 160 -0.35 38.87 5.48
C MET A 160 0.63 39.95 5.94
N ASN A 161 1.84 39.98 5.37
CA ASN A 161 2.88 40.96 5.71
C ASN A 161 3.49 41.53 4.42
N PRO A 162 2.83 42.50 3.76
CA PRO A 162 3.22 43.01 2.44
C PRO A 162 4.66 43.55 2.37
N ARG A 163 5.17 44.08 3.49
CA ARG A 163 6.52 44.61 3.59
C ARG A 163 7.60 43.54 3.81
N SER A 164 7.25 42.27 3.99
CA SER A 164 8.22 41.18 4.16
C SER A 164 8.88 40.80 2.83
N SER A 165 10.18 40.49 2.87
CA SER A 165 10.92 40.00 1.69
C SER A 165 10.76 38.49 1.59
N VAL A 166 10.12 38.01 0.52
CA VAL A 166 10.00 36.56 0.22
C VAL A 166 10.47 36.32 -1.21
N ILE A 167 11.57 35.58 -1.36
CA ILE A 167 12.22 35.28 -2.63
C ILE A 167 12.40 33.77 -2.75
N MET A 168 11.70 33.16 -3.68
CA MET A 168 11.88 31.75 -4.02
C MET A 168 12.56 31.64 -5.39
N LYS A 169 13.68 30.92 -5.45
CA LYS A 169 14.41 30.65 -6.69
C LYS A 169 14.24 29.19 -7.07
N CYS A 170 13.77 28.98 -8.29
CA CYS A 170 13.75 27.68 -8.94
C CYS A 170 14.62 27.72 -10.19
N SER A 171 15.12 26.57 -10.65
CA SER A 171 15.67 26.42 -12.00
C SER A 171 14.67 25.74 -12.90
N SER A 172 14.53 26.28 -14.09
CA SER A 172 14.01 25.56 -15.25
C SER A 172 15.24 25.19 -16.06
N GLU A 173 15.54 23.90 -16.22
CA GLU A 173 16.44 23.47 -17.29
C GLU A 173 15.61 23.45 -18.58
N ASP A 174 16.21 23.85 -19.70
CA ASP A 174 15.50 23.92 -20.99
C ASP A 174 14.90 22.54 -21.33
N GLY A 175 13.57 22.45 -21.29
CA GLY A 175 12.80 21.23 -21.58
C GLY A 175 12.10 20.56 -20.39
N ASP A 176 12.37 20.97 -19.14
CA ASP A 176 11.66 20.43 -17.97
C ASP A 176 10.34 21.19 -17.72
N GLU A 177 9.19 20.51 -17.79
CA GLU A 177 7.86 21.09 -17.50
C GLU A 177 7.69 21.52 -16.03
N THR A 178 8.55 21.01 -15.12
CA THR A 178 8.45 21.31 -13.68
C THR A 178 9.69 22.02 -13.13
N PRO A 179 9.55 23.23 -12.56
CA PRO A 179 10.69 23.98 -12.01
C PRO A 179 11.27 23.30 -10.76
N LYS A 180 12.59 23.09 -10.74
CA LYS A 180 13.32 22.50 -9.60
C LYS A 180 13.62 23.56 -8.55
N PHE A 181 13.21 23.33 -7.30
CA PHE A 181 13.52 24.24 -6.19
C PHE A 181 15.04 24.38 -5.98
N LYS A 182 15.54 25.61 -5.85
CA LYS A 182 16.94 25.89 -5.50
C LYS A 182 17.09 26.45 -4.08
N ARG A 183 16.39 27.54 -3.78
CA ARG A 183 16.47 28.22 -2.48
C ARG A 183 15.26 29.09 -2.20
N LEU A 184 14.96 29.27 -0.92
CA LEU A 184 13.93 30.17 -0.41
C LEU A 184 14.57 31.11 0.61
N TYR A 185 14.34 32.41 0.43
CA TYR A 185 14.71 33.44 1.38
C TYR A 185 13.44 34.13 1.90
N ILE A 186 13.31 34.22 3.22
CA ILE A 186 12.21 34.91 3.90
C ILE A 186 12.83 35.84 4.96
N CYS A 187 12.51 37.13 4.89
CA CYS A 187 12.79 38.12 5.91
C CYS A 187 11.50 38.87 6.23
N LEU A 188 10.95 38.59 7.42
CA LEU A 188 9.72 39.22 7.89
C LEU A 188 9.98 40.70 8.19
N ASP A 189 9.01 41.55 7.90
CA ASP A 189 9.12 43.01 8.13
C ASP A 189 9.50 43.35 9.58
N ALA A 190 8.91 42.65 10.55
CA ALA A 190 9.24 42.81 11.96
C ALA A 190 10.71 42.49 12.33
N LEU A 191 11.43 41.79 11.45
CA LEU A 191 12.84 41.44 11.62
C LEU A 191 13.78 42.31 10.77
N LYS A 192 13.24 43.26 10.00
CA LYS A 192 14.04 44.24 9.26
C LYS A 192 14.47 45.34 10.24
N LYS A 193 15.72 45.25 10.67
CA LYS A 193 16.43 46.35 11.35
C LYS A 193 17.03 47.30 10.31
#